data_AF-A0A4J1U1V2-F1
#
_entry.id   AF-A0A4J1U1V2-F1
#
_cell.length_a   1.000
_cell.length_b   1.000
_cell.length_c   1.000
_cell.angle_alpha   90.00
_cell.angle_beta   90.00
_cell.angle_gamma   90.00
#
_symmetry.space_group_name_H-M   'P 1'
#
loop_
_entity.id
_entity.type
_entity.pdbx_description
1 polymer ?
#
loop_
_entity_poly.entity_id
_entity_poly.type
_entity_poly.pdbx_seq_one_letter_code
_entity_poly.pdbx_strand_id
1 'polypeptide(L)'
;MKKKWFFADYYDTTIILLALISVILVLLGFAEMIDLDNPPYSIIDLVIWGVFVIDYSWRFFTTKRKWRFILENIFDLLAILPLNAIFTVFRLGRIFRLAKLTKLLKLTRLLRIIGLTGKLERKISRFLRTNGLIYILYVNIFIVLVGSSILSVVEEKSFSDSLWWDLVTVTTVGYGDIVPASIFGKWLAVLLMLVGIGTIGMLTSALTNFFVKDNPDEQIKLDKLKDELSS
;
A
#
# COMPACT_ATOMS: atom_id res chain seq x y z
N MET A 1 33.94 9.68 -1.30
CA MET A 1 34.10 8.51 -0.40
C MET A 1 33.60 7.26 -1.12
N LYS A 2 34.49 6.38 -1.58
CA LYS A 2 34.11 5.12 -2.27
C LYS A 2 33.56 4.14 -1.22
N LYS A 3 32.23 3.93 -1.19
CA LYS A 3 31.58 2.88 -0.37
C LYS A 3 32.16 1.53 -0.78
N LYS A 4 32.93 0.89 0.10
CA LYS A 4 33.32 -0.52 -0.07
C LYS A 4 32.07 -1.36 0.20
N TRP A 5 31.49 -1.90 -0.85
CA TRP A 5 30.35 -2.81 -0.79
C TRP A 5 30.79 -4.08 -0.03
N PHE A 6 30.11 -4.40 1.07
CA PHE A 6 30.33 -5.67 1.77
C PHE A 6 29.58 -6.80 1.04
N PHE A 7 30.03 -8.04 1.23
CA PHE A 7 29.40 -9.24 0.64
C PHE A 7 27.90 -9.35 0.97
N ALA A 8 27.48 -8.82 2.13
CA ALA A 8 26.10 -8.71 2.55
C ALA A 8 25.25 -7.78 1.66
N ASP A 9 25.80 -6.64 1.22
CA ASP A 9 25.08 -5.68 0.37
C ASP A 9 24.79 -6.28 -1.02
N TYR A 10 25.71 -7.10 -1.54
CA TYR A 10 25.56 -7.78 -2.83
C TYR A 10 24.50 -8.89 -2.76
N TYR A 11 24.50 -9.64 -1.66
CA TYR A 11 23.46 -10.64 -1.37
C TYR A 11 22.07 -9.99 -1.30
N ASP A 12 21.92 -8.93 -0.50
CA ASP A 12 20.64 -8.25 -0.32
C ASP A 12 20.14 -7.64 -1.64
N THR A 13 21.03 -7.00 -2.40
CA THR A 13 20.68 -6.41 -3.71
C THR A 13 20.24 -7.49 -4.71
N THR A 14 20.91 -8.63 -4.74
CA THR A 14 20.56 -9.75 -5.62
C THR A 14 19.18 -10.33 -5.29
N ILE A 15 18.90 -10.53 -4.00
CA ILE A 15 17.62 -11.06 -3.54
C ILE A 15 16.48 -10.07 -3.81
N ILE A 16 16.74 -8.77 -3.67
CA ILE A 16 15.79 -7.69 -4.03
C ILE A 16 15.46 -7.71 -5.52
N LEU A 17 16.48 -7.82 -6.38
CA LEU A 17 16.28 -7.88 -7.84
C LEU A 17 15.46 -9.11 -8.23
N LEU A 18 15.76 -10.28 -7.66
CA LEU A 18 14.98 -11.50 -7.89
C LEU A 18 13.54 -11.36 -7.39
N ALA A 19 13.29 -10.64 -6.29
CA ALA A 19 11.94 -10.40 -5.78
C ALA A 19 11.15 -9.48 -6.72
N LEU A 20 11.77 -8.43 -7.25
CA LEU A 20 11.16 -7.55 -8.25
C LEU A 20 10.82 -8.30 -9.53
N ILE A 21 11.75 -9.12 -10.04
CA ILE A 21 11.52 -9.96 -11.21
C ILE A 21 10.36 -10.94 -10.95
N SER A 22 10.33 -11.57 -9.77
CA SER A 22 9.24 -12.47 -9.37
C SER A 22 7.88 -11.77 -9.38
N VAL A 23 7.81 -10.52 -8.91
CA VAL A 23 6.57 -9.73 -8.90
C VAL A 23 6.14 -9.36 -10.31
N ILE A 24 7.06 -8.91 -11.17
CA ILE A 24 6.77 -8.56 -12.57
C ILE A 24 6.23 -9.78 -13.31
N LEU A 25 6.84 -10.96 -13.16
CA LEU A 25 6.37 -12.21 -13.77
C LEU A 25 4.93 -12.54 -13.34
N VAL A 26 4.59 -12.33 -12.06
CA VAL A 26 3.24 -12.56 -11.56
C VAL A 26 2.24 -11.57 -12.14
N LEU A 27 2.60 -10.29 -12.24
CA LEU A 27 1.73 -9.27 -12.85
C LEU A 27 1.48 -9.54 -14.32
N LEU A 28 2.53 -9.91 -15.09
CA LEU A 28 2.39 -10.28 -16.50
C LEU A 28 1.54 -11.56 -16.67
N GLY A 29 1.67 -12.53 -15.77
CA GLY A 29 0.85 -13.73 -15.78
C GLY A 29 -0.61 -13.46 -15.41
N PHE A 30 -0.86 -12.50 -14.53
CA PHE A 30 -2.22 -12.06 -14.20
C PHE A 30 -2.87 -11.28 -15.34
N ALA A 31 -2.09 -10.47 -16.06
CA ALA A 31 -2.53 -9.75 -17.26
C ALA A 31 -2.70 -10.65 -18.51
N GLU A 32 -2.57 -11.97 -18.35
CA GLU A 32 -2.64 -12.97 -19.43
C GLU A 32 -1.64 -12.72 -20.58
N MET A 33 -0.56 -11.96 -20.33
CA MET A 33 0.48 -11.66 -21.33
C MET A 33 1.54 -12.78 -21.41
N ILE A 34 1.77 -13.49 -20.30
CA ILE A 34 2.67 -14.65 -20.23
C ILE A 34 1.96 -15.81 -19.55
N ASP A 35 2.31 -17.03 -19.97
CA ASP A 35 1.84 -18.23 -19.33
C ASP A 35 2.89 -18.75 -18.34
N LEU A 36 2.63 -18.53 -17.04
CA LEU A 36 3.50 -18.99 -15.95
C LEU A 36 3.49 -20.50 -15.77
N ASP A 37 2.54 -21.22 -16.36
CA ASP A 37 2.41 -22.67 -16.23
C ASP A 37 3.18 -23.39 -17.36
N ASN A 38 3.58 -22.65 -18.41
CA ASN A 38 4.33 -23.19 -19.56
C ASN A 38 5.80 -22.71 -19.60
N PRO A 39 6.73 -23.55 -20.13
CA PRO A 39 8.10 -23.12 -20.39
C PRO A 39 8.14 -21.98 -21.43
N PRO A 40 9.05 -20.99 -21.29
CA PRO A 40 10.17 -20.94 -20.36
C PRO A 40 9.83 -20.32 -18.98
N TYR A 41 8.69 -19.65 -18.84
CA TYR A 41 8.37 -18.86 -17.64
C TYR A 41 8.14 -19.72 -16.39
N SER A 42 7.60 -20.92 -16.54
CA SER A 42 7.46 -21.88 -15.44
C SER A 42 8.81 -22.29 -14.85
N ILE A 43 9.84 -22.44 -15.69
CA ILE A 43 11.20 -22.79 -15.26
C ILE A 43 11.84 -21.61 -14.53
N ILE A 44 11.69 -20.39 -15.07
CA ILE A 44 12.21 -19.17 -14.44
C ILE A 44 11.57 -18.98 -13.06
N ASP A 45 10.25 -19.13 -12.98
CA ASP A 45 9.51 -19.01 -11.72
C ASP A 45 9.94 -20.07 -10.70
N LEU A 46 10.16 -21.32 -11.14
CA LEU A 46 10.65 -22.41 -10.30
C LEU A 46 12.06 -22.13 -9.76
N VAL A 47 12.97 -21.65 -10.61
CA VAL A 47 14.35 -21.31 -10.20
C VAL A 47 14.33 -20.19 -9.18
N ILE A 48 13.58 -19.11 -9.45
CA ILE A 48 13.43 -17.98 -8.54
C ILE A 48 12.83 -18.43 -7.20
N TRP A 49 11.79 -19.27 -7.24
CA TRP A 49 11.20 -19.84 -6.03
C TRP A 49 12.20 -20.67 -5.23
N GLY A 50 12.99 -21.52 -5.91
CA GLY A 50 14.04 -22.33 -5.28
C GLY A 50 15.08 -21.47 -4.56
N VAL A 51 15.50 -20.36 -5.17
CA VAL A 51 16.41 -19.40 -4.52
C VAL A 51 15.80 -18.84 -3.23
N PHE A 52 14.52 -18.48 -3.23
CA PHE A 52 13.86 -17.97 -2.02
C PHE A 52 13.68 -19.01 -0.92
N VAL A 53 13.38 -20.27 -1.28
CA VAL A 53 13.34 -21.39 -0.33
C VAL A 53 14.68 -21.50 0.37
N ILE A 54 15.78 -21.55 -0.39
CA ILE A 54 17.13 -21.69 0.15
C ILE A 54 17.49 -20.49 1.05
N ASP A 55 17.22 -19.27 0.59
CA ASP A 55 17.47 -18.04 1.37
C ASP A 55 16.66 -18.02 2.69
N TYR A 56 15.39 -18.42 2.68
CA TYR A 56 14.59 -18.48 3.90
C TYR A 56 15.07 -19.59 4.83
N SER A 57 15.37 -20.78 4.30
CA SER A 57 15.91 -21.90 5.08
C SER A 57 17.22 -21.54 5.74
N TRP A 58 18.17 -20.93 5.00
CA TRP A 58 19.44 -20.48 5.54
C TRP A 58 19.25 -19.50 6.72
N ARG A 59 18.40 -18.48 6.53
CA ARG A 59 18.08 -17.49 7.59
C ARG A 59 17.39 -18.14 8.80
N PHE A 60 16.52 -19.11 8.57
CA PHE A 60 15.82 -19.86 9.61
C PHE A 60 16.78 -20.71 10.45
N PHE A 61 17.71 -21.44 9.82
CA PHE A 61 18.67 -22.30 10.53
C PHE A 61 19.75 -21.51 11.27
N THR A 62 20.12 -20.33 10.76
CA THR A 62 21.12 -19.46 11.39
C THR A 62 20.59 -18.74 12.64
N THR A 63 19.26 -18.61 12.78
CA THR A 63 18.64 -17.85 13.87
C THR A 63 18.43 -18.69 15.14
N LYS A 64 18.89 -18.18 16.30
CA LYS A 64 18.77 -18.87 17.60
C LYS A 64 17.32 -19.07 18.08
N ARG A 65 16.41 -18.14 17.78
CA ARG A 65 14.99 -18.17 18.20
C ARG A 65 14.05 -18.42 17.01
N LYS A 66 13.87 -19.70 16.65
CA LYS A 66 13.12 -20.15 15.47
C LYS A 66 11.67 -19.65 15.41
N TRP A 67 10.93 -19.75 16.51
CA TRP A 67 9.52 -19.32 16.56
C TRP A 67 9.34 -17.81 16.33
N ARG A 68 10.19 -17.00 16.97
CA ARG A 68 10.16 -15.55 16.79
C ARG A 68 10.50 -15.15 15.35
N PHE A 69 11.45 -15.84 14.73
CA PHE A 69 11.81 -15.62 13.34
C PHE A 69 10.62 -15.90 12.39
N ILE A 70 9.88 -16.99 12.61
CA ILE A 70 8.70 -17.32 11.78
C ILE A 70 7.64 -16.21 11.89
N LEU A 71 7.32 -15.78 13.11
CA LEU A 71 6.33 -14.73 13.35
C LEU A 71 6.75 -13.40 12.71
N GLU A 72 8.02 -13.04 12.82
CA GLU A 72 8.54 -11.82 12.20
C GLU A 72 8.56 -11.95 10.67
N ASN A 73 8.82 -13.13 10.09
CA ASN A 73 8.94 -13.36 8.64
C ASN A 73 7.79 -14.17 8.03
N ILE A 74 6.57 -13.95 8.52
CA ILE A 74 5.37 -14.68 8.06
C ILE A 74 5.07 -14.44 6.58
N PHE A 75 5.31 -13.24 6.06
CA PHE A 75 5.11 -12.93 4.64
C PHE A 75 6.08 -13.65 3.72
N ASP A 76 7.36 -13.76 4.12
CA ASP A 76 8.37 -14.53 3.39
C ASP A 76 7.99 -16.02 3.37
N LEU A 77 7.46 -16.54 4.49
CA LEU A 77 6.99 -17.93 4.60
C LEU A 77 5.78 -18.19 3.68
N LEU A 78 4.78 -17.31 3.69
CA LEU A 78 3.59 -17.39 2.84
C LEU A 78 3.94 -17.33 1.34
N ALA A 79 4.96 -16.56 0.98
CA ALA A 79 5.41 -16.43 -0.40
C ALA A 79 6.17 -17.67 -0.92
N ILE A 80 6.67 -18.51 -0.02
CA ILE A 80 7.40 -19.75 -0.34
C ILE A 80 6.47 -20.97 -0.29
N LEU A 81 5.38 -20.92 0.46
CA LEU A 81 4.41 -22.00 0.52
C LEU A 81 3.87 -22.36 -0.88
N PRO A 82 3.91 -23.65 -1.28
CA PRO A 82 3.34 -24.11 -2.55
C PRO A 82 1.81 -24.22 -2.40
N LEU A 83 1.16 -23.06 -2.24
CA LEU A 83 -0.29 -22.96 -2.08
C LEU A 83 -1.02 -23.55 -3.29
N ASN A 84 -0.39 -23.46 -4.47
CA ASN A 84 -0.85 -24.14 -5.66
C ASN A 84 -1.06 -25.65 -5.43
N ALA A 85 -0.03 -26.37 -5.00
CA ALA A 85 -0.10 -27.82 -4.81
C ALA A 85 -1.16 -28.23 -3.78
N ILE A 86 -1.32 -27.43 -2.71
CA ILE A 86 -2.30 -27.69 -1.65
C ILE A 86 -3.73 -27.54 -2.19
N PHE A 87 -4.03 -26.46 -2.93
CA PHE A 87 -5.40 -26.15 -3.36
C PHE A 87 -5.88 -26.90 -4.61
N THR A 88 -4.96 -27.45 -5.43
CA THR A 88 -5.32 -28.36 -6.54
C THR A 88 -6.00 -29.63 -6.02
N VAL A 89 -5.59 -30.14 -4.86
CA VAL A 89 -6.21 -31.32 -4.22
C VAL A 89 -7.67 -31.05 -3.84
N PHE A 90 -8.03 -29.78 -3.55
CA PHE A 90 -9.37 -29.38 -3.12
C PHE A 90 -10.34 -29.01 -4.27
N ARG A 91 -9.97 -29.21 -5.55
CA ARG A 91 -10.82 -28.88 -6.73
C ARG A 91 -11.26 -27.40 -6.84
N LEU A 92 -10.59 -26.47 -6.17
CA LEU A 92 -10.89 -25.02 -6.21
C LEU A 92 -10.09 -24.28 -7.31
N GLY A 93 -9.98 -24.88 -8.50
CA GLY A 93 -9.02 -24.49 -9.55
C GLY A 93 -9.12 -23.06 -10.11
N ARG A 94 -10.26 -22.36 -9.96
CA ARG A 94 -10.38 -20.94 -10.37
C ARG A 94 -9.80 -19.96 -9.36
N ILE A 95 -9.92 -20.25 -8.05
CA ILE A 95 -9.36 -19.43 -6.97
C ILE A 95 -7.81 -19.52 -6.94
N PHE A 96 -7.27 -20.59 -7.53
CA PHE A 96 -5.84 -20.85 -7.64
C PHE A 96 -5.04 -19.77 -8.41
N ARG A 97 -5.64 -19.09 -9.39
CA ARG A 97 -4.96 -17.94 -10.04
C ARG A 97 -4.65 -16.84 -9.03
N LEU A 98 -5.54 -16.64 -8.04
CA LEU A 98 -5.35 -15.66 -6.98
C LEU A 98 -4.32 -16.12 -5.94
N ALA A 99 -4.09 -17.43 -5.79
CA ALA A 99 -3.00 -17.93 -4.94
C ALA A 99 -1.62 -17.48 -5.45
N LYS A 100 -1.47 -17.17 -6.75
CA LYS A 100 -0.24 -16.56 -7.27
C LYS A 100 -0.01 -15.13 -6.72
N LEU A 101 -1.06 -14.44 -6.26
CA LEU A 101 -0.94 -13.10 -5.65
C LEU A 101 -0.22 -13.11 -4.29
N THR A 102 -0.11 -14.25 -3.61
CA THR A 102 0.68 -14.32 -2.37
C THR A 102 2.16 -14.01 -2.63
N LYS A 103 2.62 -14.15 -3.88
CA LYS A 103 3.95 -13.69 -4.30
C LYS A 103 4.11 -12.16 -4.25
N LEU A 104 3.01 -11.38 -4.33
CA LEU A 104 3.05 -9.92 -4.14
C LEU A 104 3.43 -9.53 -2.71
N LEU A 105 3.20 -10.41 -1.73
CA LEU A 105 3.62 -10.20 -0.35
C LEU A 105 5.15 -10.08 -0.21
N LYS A 106 5.93 -10.52 -1.22
CA LYS A 106 7.38 -10.30 -1.28
C LYS A 106 7.75 -8.81 -1.36
N LEU A 107 6.87 -7.93 -1.84
CA LEU A 107 7.13 -6.48 -1.82
C LEU A 107 7.31 -5.94 -0.40
N THR A 108 6.70 -6.58 0.59
CA THR A 108 6.92 -6.23 2.00
C THR A 108 8.37 -6.45 2.45
N ARG A 109 9.11 -7.36 1.78
CA ARG A 109 10.53 -7.62 2.04
C ARG A 109 11.39 -6.43 1.64
N LEU A 110 11.06 -5.76 0.53
CA LEU A 110 11.74 -4.53 0.10
C LEU A 110 11.59 -3.43 1.16
N LEU A 111 10.38 -3.26 1.68
CA LEU A 111 10.10 -2.29 2.75
C LEU A 111 10.84 -2.63 4.06
N ARG A 112 11.09 -3.91 4.32
CA ARG A 112 11.78 -4.36 5.53
C ARG A 112 13.29 -4.16 5.48
N ILE A 113 13.94 -4.49 4.36
CA ILE A 113 15.40 -4.40 4.19
C ILE A 113 15.88 -2.94 4.09
N ILE A 114 15.06 -2.05 3.49
CA ILE A 114 15.33 -0.60 3.50
C ILE A 114 15.25 -0.02 4.95
N GLY A 115 14.89 -0.84 5.95
CA GLY A 115 14.75 -0.41 7.34
C GLY A 115 13.55 0.52 7.53
N LEU A 116 12.63 0.53 6.57
CA LEU A 116 11.45 1.37 6.60
C LEU A 116 10.47 0.82 7.63
N THR A 117 10.30 -0.48 7.89
CA THR A 117 9.16 -0.96 8.71
C THR A 117 9.00 -0.25 10.08
N GLY A 118 10.07 -0.15 10.88
CA GLY A 118 9.99 0.54 12.20
C GLY A 118 10.15 2.07 12.15
N LYS A 119 10.74 2.64 11.09
CA LYS A 119 10.88 4.11 10.93
C LYS A 119 9.66 4.71 10.22
N LEU A 120 9.09 3.98 9.26
CA LEU A 120 7.91 4.26 8.47
C LEU A 120 6.66 4.19 9.34
N GLU A 121 6.49 3.19 10.21
CA GLU A 121 5.38 3.17 11.18
C GLU A 121 5.39 4.44 12.05
N ARG A 122 6.57 4.86 12.54
CA ARG A 122 6.74 6.11 13.30
C ARG A 122 6.61 7.37 12.44
N LYS A 123 6.89 7.31 11.14
CA LYS A 123 6.72 8.42 10.19
C LYS A 123 5.25 8.58 9.80
N ILE A 124 4.56 7.48 9.51
CA ILE A 124 3.12 7.41 9.21
C ILE A 124 2.32 7.86 10.42
N SER A 125 2.65 7.39 11.63
CA SER A 125 1.92 7.82 12.83
C SER A 125 2.10 9.31 13.11
N ARG A 126 3.30 9.88 12.90
CA ARG A 126 3.54 11.33 12.96
C ARG A 126 2.78 12.07 11.86
N PHE A 127 2.80 11.57 10.62
CA PHE A 127 2.08 12.14 9.48
C PHE A 127 0.57 12.19 9.73
N LEU A 128 -0.05 11.06 10.11
CA LEU A 128 -1.49 10.98 10.39
C LEU A 128 -1.91 11.86 11.57
N ARG A 129 -1.04 12.08 12.56
CA ARG A 129 -1.32 12.97 13.69
C ARG A 129 -1.03 14.44 13.39
N THR A 130 -0.45 14.77 12.23
CA THR A 130 -0.13 16.15 11.87
C THR A 130 -1.41 16.92 11.60
N ASN A 131 -1.57 18.07 12.27
CA ASN A 131 -2.66 19.04 12.05
C ASN A 131 -4.07 18.43 12.11
N GLY A 132 -4.25 17.35 12.87
CA GLY A 132 -5.54 16.67 13.00
C GLY A 132 -5.97 15.86 11.77
N LEU A 133 -5.04 15.51 10.85
CA LEU A 133 -5.33 14.73 9.64
C LEU A 133 -6.12 13.44 9.94
N ILE A 134 -5.79 12.75 11.03
CA ILE A 134 -6.53 11.54 11.43
C ILE A 134 -8.00 11.82 11.77
N TYR A 135 -8.31 12.98 12.35
CA TYR A 135 -9.69 13.35 12.67
C TYR A 135 -10.50 13.67 11.42
N ILE A 136 -9.92 14.40 10.45
CA ILE A 136 -10.62 14.67 9.19
C ILE A 136 -10.85 13.38 8.40
N LEU A 137 -9.91 12.43 8.42
CA LEU A 137 -10.10 11.11 7.79
C LEU A 137 -11.25 10.33 8.45
N TYR A 138 -11.38 10.36 9.78
CA TYR A 138 -12.54 9.77 10.46
C TYR A 138 -13.85 10.45 10.08
N VAL A 139 -13.85 11.78 9.99
CA VAL A 139 -15.02 12.55 9.52
C VAL A 139 -15.38 12.16 8.08
N ASN A 140 -14.41 11.96 7.20
CA ASN A 140 -14.65 11.49 5.83
C ASN A 140 -15.28 10.10 5.80
N ILE A 141 -14.73 9.15 6.56
CA ILE A 141 -15.31 7.80 6.62
C ILE A 141 -16.75 7.87 7.13
N PHE A 142 -16.99 8.66 8.19
CA PHE A 142 -18.32 8.82 8.76
C PHE A 142 -19.30 9.46 7.76
N ILE A 143 -18.92 10.59 7.14
CA ILE A 143 -19.80 11.33 6.22
C ILE A 143 -20.06 10.55 4.93
N VAL A 144 -19.10 9.77 4.44
CA VAL A 144 -19.30 8.86 3.30
C VAL A 144 -20.29 7.77 3.69
N LEU A 145 -20.12 7.08 4.81
CA LEU A 145 -21.05 6.00 5.18
C LEU A 145 -22.48 6.50 5.43
N VAL A 146 -22.61 7.62 6.13
CA VAL A 146 -23.92 8.25 6.41
C VAL A 146 -24.50 8.85 5.14
N GLY A 147 -23.70 9.59 4.38
CA GLY A 147 -24.08 10.19 3.10
C GLY A 147 -24.61 9.15 2.13
N SER A 148 -23.90 8.03 2.00
CA SER A 148 -24.26 6.94 1.10
C SER A 148 -25.57 6.29 1.51
N SER A 149 -25.79 6.13 2.81
CA SER A 149 -27.06 5.61 3.34
C SER A 149 -28.23 6.54 2.98
N ILE A 150 -28.06 7.85 3.21
CA ILE A 150 -29.06 8.87 2.91
C ILE A 150 -29.33 8.93 1.40
N LEU A 151 -28.27 8.99 0.59
CA LEU A 151 -28.36 9.11 -0.86
C LEU A 151 -29.03 7.88 -1.47
N SER A 152 -28.78 6.67 -0.93
CA SER A 152 -29.41 5.44 -1.43
C SER A 152 -30.94 5.48 -1.26
N VAL A 153 -31.42 6.07 -0.17
CA VAL A 153 -32.86 6.21 0.12
C VAL A 153 -33.46 7.37 -0.68
N VAL A 154 -32.78 8.51 -0.73
CA VAL A 154 -33.31 9.74 -1.34
C VAL A 154 -33.29 9.69 -2.87
N GLU A 155 -32.29 9.05 -3.46
CA GLU A 155 -32.13 8.93 -4.92
C GLU A 155 -32.55 7.54 -5.45
N GLU A 156 -33.07 6.66 -4.57
CA GLU A 156 -33.47 5.28 -4.89
C GLU A 156 -32.36 4.48 -5.61
N LYS A 157 -31.11 4.70 -5.20
CA LYS A 157 -29.92 4.02 -5.74
C LYS A 157 -29.47 2.89 -4.82
N SER A 158 -28.70 1.95 -5.37
CA SER A 158 -28.06 0.94 -4.52
C SER A 158 -27.06 1.62 -3.57
N PHE A 159 -26.92 1.09 -2.35
CA PHE A 159 -25.94 1.61 -1.39
C PHE A 159 -24.50 1.60 -1.97
N SER A 160 -24.18 0.60 -2.80
CA SER A 160 -22.88 0.52 -3.48
C SER A 160 -22.65 1.68 -4.44
N ASP A 161 -23.66 2.07 -5.21
CA ASP A 161 -23.58 3.18 -6.16
C ASP A 161 -23.48 4.52 -5.43
N SER A 162 -24.22 4.68 -4.34
CA SER A 162 -24.14 5.86 -3.47
C SER A 162 -22.76 5.99 -2.80
N LEU A 163 -22.18 4.86 -2.37
CA LEU A 163 -20.83 4.81 -1.79
C LEU A 163 -19.75 5.12 -2.82
N TRP A 164 -19.88 4.59 -4.03
CA TRP A 164 -19.01 4.96 -5.14
C TRP A 164 -19.05 6.46 -5.40
N TRP A 165 -20.25 7.03 -5.51
CA TRP A 165 -20.43 8.45 -5.76
C TRP A 165 -19.84 9.34 -4.65
N ASP A 166 -20.08 9.01 -3.38
CA ASP A 166 -19.55 9.75 -2.24
C ASP A 166 -18.00 9.73 -2.25
N LEU A 167 -17.39 8.56 -2.49
CA LEU A 167 -15.93 8.44 -2.57
C LEU A 167 -15.36 9.29 -3.71
N VAL A 168 -15.95 9.21 -4.90
CA VAL A 168 -15.54 9.99 -6.09
C VAL A 168 -15.69 11.49 -5.84
N THR A 169 -16.71 11.90 -5.08
CA THR A 169 -16.99 13.30 -4.76
C THR A 169 -16.05 13.84 -3.68
N VAL A 170 -15.87 13.11 -2.57
CA VAL A 170 -15.01 13.55 -1.46
C VAL A 170 -13.53 13.60 -1.85
N THR A 171 -13.12 12.73 -2.77
CA THR A 171 -11.77 12.75 -3.36
C THR A 171 -11.61 13.76 -4.49
N THR A 172 -12.67 14.49 -4.84
CA THR A 172 -12.71 15.50 -5.93
C THR A 172 -12.43 14.94 -7.33
N VAL A 173 -12.58 13.62 -7.53
CA VAL A 173 -12.40 12.99 -8.85
C VAL A 173 -13.54 13.37 -9.79
N GLY A 174 -14.78 13.24 -9.33
CA GLY A 174 -15.97 13.73 -10.04
C GLY A 174 -16.19 13.14 -11.44
N TYR A 175 -16.28 11.81 -11.58
CA TYR A 175 -16.54 11.17 -12.87
C TYR A 175 -17.84 11.62 -13.56
N GLY A 176 -18.86 12.00 -12.78
CA GLY A 176 -20.15 12.47 -13.29
C GLY A 176 -21.06 11.37 -13.86
N ASP A 177 -20.71 10.11 -13.63
CA ASP A 177 -21.50 8.91 -13.96
C ASP A 177 -22.76 8.77 -13.10
N ILE A 178 -22.66 9.15 -11.83
CA ILE A 178 -23.78 9.27 -10.90
C ILE A 178 -23.80 10.70 -10.37
N VAL A 179 -25.00 11.30 -10.28
CA VAL A 179 -25.18 12.65 -9.74
C VAL A 179 -26.54 12.71 -9.03
N PRO A 180 -26.62 13.26 -7.80
CA PRO A 180 -27.90 13.44 -7.11
C PRO A 180 -28.77 14.45 -7.86
N ALA A 181 -30.01 14.06 -8.14
CA ALA A 181 -30.97 14.90 -8.83
C ALA A 181 -31.85 15.67 -7.83
N SER A 182 -32.12 15.08 -6.67
CA SER A 182 -33.02 15.64 -5.67
C SER A 182 -32.43 16.87 -4.98
N ILE A 183 -33.31 17.70 -4.43
CA ILE A 183 -32.90 18.90 -3.66
C ILE A 183 -32.09 18.49 -2.43
N PHE A 184 -32.52 17.46 -1.71
CA PHE A 184 -31.80 16.96 -0.53
C PHE A 184 -30.46 16.34 -0.89
N GLY A 185 -30.40 15.54 -1.95
CA GLY A 185 -29.15 14.96 -2.46
C GLY A 185 -28.15 16.03 -2.90
N LYS A 186 -28.61 17.13 -3.50
CA LYS A 186 -27.75 18.29 -3.85
C LYS A 186 -27.19 19.01 -2.63
N TRP A 187 -28.00 19.21 -1.58
CA TRP A 187 -27.50 19.79 -0.32
C TRP A 187 -26.45 18.90 0.35
N LEU A 188 -26.70 17.58 0.37
CA LEU A 188 -25.73 16.61 0.84
C LEU A 188 -24.44 16.67 0.01
N ALA A 189 -24.55 16.78 -1.32
CA ALA A 189 -23.41 16.94 -2.22
C ALA A 189 -22.56 18.16 -1.90
N VAL A 190 -23.18 19.33 -1.65
CA VAL A 190 -22.46 20.55 -1.27
C VAL A 190 -21.67 20.35 0.02
N LEU A 191 -22.28 19.74 1.04
CA LEU A 191 -21.61 19.42 2.30
C LEU A 191 -20.40 18.51 2.06
N LEU A 192 -20.59 17.46 1.26
CA LEU A 192 -19.56 16.45 0.97
C LEU A 192 -18.38 17.06 0.18
N MET A 193 -18.65 17.94 -0.78
CA MET A 193 -17.63 18.69 -1.53
C MET A 193 -16.81 19.61 -0.60
N LEU A 194 -17.45 20.33 0.32
CA LEU A 194 -16.73 21.19 1.27
C LEU A 194 -15.79 20.38 2.17
N VAL A 195 -16.25 19.23 2.66
CA VAL A 195 -15.41 18.31 3.44
C VAL A 195 -14.26 17.75 2.60
N GLY A 196 -14.52 17.37 1.35
CA GLY A 196 -13.50 16.88 0.42
C GLY A 196 -12.37 17.90 0.18
N ILE A 197 -12.73 19.15 -0.12
CA ILE A 197 -11.76 20.24 -0.29
C ILE A 197 -10.93 20.46 0.98
N GLY A 198 -11.58 20.48 2.15
CA GLY A 198 -10.88 20.61 3.43
C GLY A 198 -9.88 19.46 3.67
N THR A 199 -10.24 18.25 3.27
CA THR A 199 -9.41 17.05 3.38
C THR A 199 -8.16 17.14 2.51
N ILE A 200 -8.30 17.60 1.26
CA ILE A 200 -7.16 17.81 0.36
C ILE A 200 -6.22 18.89 0.91
N GLY A 201 -6.77 19.99 1.44
CA GLY A 201 -5.98 21.04 2.10
C GLY A 201 -5.18 20.51 3.29
N MET A 202 -5.81 19.70 4.15
CA MET A 202 -5.12 19.07 5.29
C MET A 202 -4.09 18.03 4.86
N LEU A 203 -4.37 17.21 3.85
CA LEU A 203 -3.43 16.27 3.27
C LEU A 203 -2.19 16.99 2.72
N THR A 204 -2.41 18.07 1.99
CA THR A 204 -1.33 18.92 1.45
C THR A 204 -0.49 19.51 2.59
N SER A 205 -1.14 20.05 3.63
CA SER A 205 -0.46 20.59 4.81
C SER A 205 0.35 19.53 5.56
N ALA A 206 -0.18 18.32 5.71
CA ALA A 206 0.52 17.20 6.34
C ALA A 206 1.74 16.76 5.51
N LEU A 207 1.62 16.73 4.18
CA LEU A 207 2.72 16.43 3.27
C LEU A 207 3.81 17.50 3.37
N THR A 208 3.45 18.78 3.29
CA THR A 208 4.40 19.88 3.45
C THR A 208 5.12 19.77 4.80
N ASN A 209 4.40 19.56 5.91
CA ASN A 209 5.02 19.37 7.22
C ASN A 209 5.96 18.16 7.27
N PHE A 210 5.62 17.07 6.60
CA PHE A 210 6.43 15.86 6.57
C PHE A 210 7.75 16.05 5.82
N PHE A 211 7.72 16.74 4.67
CA PHE A 211 8.92 16.98 3.88
C PHE A 211 9.78 18.12 4.45
N VAL A 212 9.14 19.20 4.90
CA VAL A 212 9.83 20.39 5.45
C VAL A 212 10.45 20.08 6.81
N LYS A 213 9.76 19.37 7.72
CA LYS A 213 10.33 19.09 9.05
C LYS A 213 11.42 18.03 9.07
N ASP A 214 11.49 17.17 8.05
CA ASP A 214 12.55 16.17 7.95
C ASP A 214 13.79 16.70 7.19
N ASN A 215 13.76 17.95 6.69
CA ASN A 215 14.88 18.58 5.99
C ASN A 215 15.49 19.74 6.84
N PRO A 216 16.62 19.52 7.53
CA PRO A 216 17.22 20.50 8.45
C PRO A 216 17.53 21.86 7.78
N ASP A 217 17.93 21.83 6.52
CA ASP A 217 18.28 23.03 5.76
C ASP A 217 17.06 23.91 5.43
N GLU A 218 15.87 23.31 5.29
CA GLU A 218 14.63 24.07 5.10
C GLU A 218 14.11 24.67 6.40
N GLN A 219 14.27 23.97 7.54
CA GLN A 219 13.95 24.54 8.85
C GLN A 219 14.79 25.79 9.16
N ILE A 220 16.10 25.72 8.92
CA ILE A 220 17.01 26.87 9.14
C ILE A 220 16.61 28.07 8.28
N LYS A 221 16.18 27.85 7.03
CA LYS A 221 15.70 28.94 6.16
C LYS A 221 14.39 29.54 6.65
N LEU A 222 13.46 28.71 7.11
CA LEU A 222 12.18 29.16 7.64
C LEU A 222 12.33 29.95 8.94
N ASP A 223 13.24 29.54 9.82
CA ASP A 223 13.49 30.25 11.08
C ASP A 223 14.15 31.61 10.81
N LYS A 224 15.11 31.69 9.88
CA LYS A 224 15.69 32.97 9.44
C LYS A 224 14.66 33.93 8.84
N LEU A 225 13.74 33.42 8.00
CA LEU A 225 12.67 34.23 7.42
C LEU A 225 11.69 34.74 8.47
N LYS A 226 11.40 33.96 9.52
CA LYS A 226 10.57 34.41 10.64
C LYS A 226 11.24 35.51 11.43
N ASP A 227 12.54 35.39 11.68
CA ASP A 227 13.31 36.41 12.38
C ASP A 227 13.31 37.73 11.58
N GLU A 228 13.55 37.68 10.26
CA GLU A 228 13.52 38.85 9.36
C GLU A 228 12.12 39.50 9.23
N LEU A 229 11.04 38.73 9.29
CA LEU A 229 9.66 39.25 9.26
C LEU A 229 9.21 39.84 10.61
N SER A 230 9.93 39.51 11.69
CA SER A 230 9.64 39.96 13.05
C SER A 230 10.45 41.17 13.50
N SER A 231 11.48 41.53 12.72
CA SER A 231 12.34 42.72 12.88
C SER A 231 11.84 43.91 12.06
#